data_AF-A0A1X2YQW2-F1
#
_entry.id   AF-A0A1X2YQW2-F1
#
_cell.length_a   1.000
_cell.length_b   1.000
_cell.length_c   1.000
_cell.angle_alpha   90.00
_cell.angle_beta   90.00
_cell.angle_gamma   90.00
#
_symmetry.space_group_name_H-M   'P 1'
#
loop_
_entity.id
_entity.type
_entity.pdbx_description
1 polymer ?
#
loop_
_entity_poly.entity_id
_entity_poly.type
_entity_poly.pdbx_seq_one_letter_code
_entity_poly.pdbx_strand_id
1 'polypeptide(L)' 'MLPTEGLQARYRRLTDSDAEQSEWDSFCDDLRDEAADMDMEYLAAWFIDLNKSVTVSHVLWQRDGKRYLDSECEYAY' A
#
# COMPACT_ATOMS: atom_id res chain seq x y z
N MET A 1 -6.33 0.27 -2.45
CA MET A 1 -6.97 1.17 -3.45
C MET A 1 -5.87 1.98 -4.11
N LEU A 2 -5.95 2.33 -5.40
CA LEU A 2 -4.97 3.23 -6.04
C LEU A 2 -5.52 4.66 -6.14
N PRO A 3 -4.65 5.69 -6.23
CA PRO A 3 -5.05 7.07 -6.01
C PRO A 3 -6.01 7.63 -7.05
N THR A 4 -5.88 7.19 -8.29
CA THR A 4 -6.70 7.66 -9.41
C THR A 4 -7.42 6.50 -10.08
N GLU A 5 -8.59 6.76 -10.67
CA GLU A 5 -9.33 5.77 -11.46
C GLU A 5 -8.51 5.27 -12.66
N GLY A 6 -7.68 6.14 -13.24
CA GLY A 6 -6.76 5.78 -14.33
C GLY A 6 -5.73 4.74 -13.91
N LEU A 7 -5.06 4.96 -12.76
CA LEU A 7 -4.11 3.98 -12.21
C LEU A 7 -4.81 2.68 -11.81
N GLN A 8 -6.04 2.73 -11.27
CA GLN A 8 -6.84 1.54 -10.98
C GLN A 8 -7.17 0.73 -12.24
N ALA A 9 -7.61 1.39 -13.31
CA ALA A 9 -7.94 0.73 -14.56
C ALA A 9 -6.69 0.13 -15.23
N ARG A 10 -5.57 0.84 -15.22
CA ARG A 10 -4.30 0.37 -15.77
C ARG A 10 -3.76 -0.83 -14.99
N TYR A 11 -3.80 -0.79 -13.66
CA TYR A 11 -3.39 -1.92 -12.81
C TYR A 11 -4.19 -3.20 -13.13
N ARG A 12 -5.51 -3.08 -13.26
CA ARG A 12 -6.38 -4.22 -13.65
C ARG A 12 -5.98 -4.78 -15.01
N ARG A 13 -5.83 -3.90 -16.02
CA ARG A 13 -5.40 -4.31 -17.36
C ARG A 13 -4.06 -5.05 -17.34
N LEU A 14 -3.07 -4.53 -16.62
CA LEU A 14 -1.75 -5.16 -16.52
C LEU A 14 -1.84 -6.54 -15.85
N THR A 15 -2.63 -6.66 -14.77
CA THR A 15 -2.86 -7.92 -14.05
C THR A 15 -3.57 -8.98 -14.90
N ASP A 16 -4.52 -8.55 -15.73
CA ASP A 16 -5.30 -9.45 -16.60
C ASP A 16 -4.57 -9.81 -17.91
N SER A 17 -3.34 -9.32 -18.10
CA SER A 17 -2.53 -9.52 -19.30
C SER A 17 -1.17 -10.15 -18.97
N ASP A 18 -0.52 -10.72 -19.98
CA ASP A 18 0.89 -11.12 -19.90
C ASP A 18 1.79 -9.90 -20.13
N ALA A 19 1.61 -8.87 -19.30
CA ALA A 19 2.31 -7.59 -19.43
C ALA A 19 3.81 -7.77 -19.18
N GLU A 20 4.62 -7.09 -19.99
CA GLU A 20 6.06 -7.14 -19.82
C GLU A 20 6.49 -6.37 -18.55
N GLN A 21 7.66 -6.73 -17.99
CA GLN A 21 8.24 -6.03 -16.84
C GLN A 21 8.37 -4.52 -17.08
N SER A 22 8.68 -4.11 -18.31
CA SER A 22 8.80 -2.70 -18.70
C SER A 22 7.50 -1.93 -18.55
N GLU A 23 6.34 -2.57 -18.79
CA GLU A 23 5.02 -1.96 -18.62
C GLU A 23 4.67 -1.77 -17.15
N TRP A 24 5.09 -2.73 -16.30
CA TRP A 24 4.99 -2.64 -14.85
C TRP A 24 5.90 -1.56 -14.27
N ASP A 25 7.13 -1.45 -14.76
CA ASP A 25 8.08 -0.42 -14.35
C ASP A 25 7.51 0.97 -14.65
N SER A 26 7.01 1.19 -15.87
CA SER A 26 6.34 2.44 -16.24
C SER A 26 5.11 2.74 -15.38
N PHE A 27 4.33 1.73 -15.02
CA PHE A 27 3.20 1.91 -14.10
C PHE A 27 3.67 2.34 -12.70
N CYS A 28 4.75 1.75 -12.19
CA CYS A 28 5.32 2.10 -10.90
C CYS A 28 5.90 3.52 -10.88
N ASP A 29 6.50 3.97 -11.98
CA ASP A 29 6.97 5.34 -12.11
C ASP A 29 5.80 6.33 -12.08
N ASP A 30 4.73 6.10 -12.85
CA ASP A 30 3.54 6.96 -12.84
C ASP A 30 2.84 6.98 -11.47
N LEU A 31 2.80 5.83 -10.78
CA LEU A 31 2.27 5.74 -9.42
C LEU A 31 3.12 6.53 -8.42
N ARG A 32 4.45 6.51 -8.58
CA ARG A 32 5.38 7.27 -7.73
C ARG A 32 5.20 8.76 -7.93
N ASP A 33 5.07 9.21 -9.17
CA ASP A 33 4.88 10.62 -9.50
C ASP A 33 3.57 11.14 -8.93
N GLU A 34 2.47 10.39 -9.11
CA GLU A 34 1.17 10.74 -8.51
C GLU A 34 1.27 10.83 -6.98
N ALA A 35 1.97 9.89 -6.32
CA ALA A 35 2.16 9.92 -4.87
C ALA A 35 3.05 11.08 -4.39
N ALA A 36 4.01 11.53 -5.21
CA ALA A 36 4.88 12.65 -4.90
C ALA A 36 4.14 14.00 -4.97
N ASP A 37 3.13 14.10 -5.84
CA ASP A 37 2.31 15.30 -6.00
C ASP A 37 1.19 15.44 -4.97
N MET A 38 0.91 14.39 -4.19
CA MET A 38 -0.09 14.43 -3.12
C MET A 38 0.34 15.32 -1.96
N ASP A 39 -0.64 16.00 -1.37
CA ASP A 39 -0.45 16.57 -0.04
C ASP A 39 -0.27 15.47 1.03
N MET A 40 0.36 15.83 2.16
CA MET A 40 0.66 14.87 3.21
C MET A 40 -0.60 14.26 3.85
N GLU A 41 -1.72 14.99 3.91
CA GLU A 41 -2.94 14.49 4.54
C GLU A 41 -3.56 13.38 3.69
N TYR A 42 -3.61 13.59 2.37
CA TYR A 42 -4.11 12.64 1.40
C TYR A 42 -3.18 11.42 1.28
N LEU A 43 -1.86 11.64 1.27
CA LEU A 43 -0.87 10.55 1.28
C LEU A 43 -1.02 9.66 2.53
N ALA A 44 -1.21 10.27 3.71
CA ALA A 44 -1.42 9.54 4.96
C ALA A 44 -2.74 8.75 4.95
N ALA A 45 -3.84 9.36 4.47
CA ALA A 45 -5.13 8.69 4.34
C ALA A 45 -5.05 7.50 3.37
N TRP A 46 -4.38 7.68 2.23
CA TRP A 46 -4.17 6.64 1.24
C TRP A 46 -3.30 5.49 1.79
N PHE A 47 -2.23 5.80 2.52
CA PHE A 47 -1.41 4.80 3.21
C PHE A 47 -2.23 3.98 4.20
N ILE A 48 -3.06 4.64 5.02
CA ILE A 48 -3.96 3.95 5.95
C ILE A 48 -4.91 3.04 5.17
N ASP A 49 -5.54 3.52 4.10
CA ASP A 49 -6.48 2.76 3.27
C ASP A 49 -5.84 1.53 2.60
N LEU A 50 -4.61 1.65 2.09
CA LEU A 50 -3.84 0.52 1.57
C LEU A 50 -3.63 -0.56 2.65
N ASN A 51 -3.39 -0.12 3.88
CA ASN A 51 -3.14 -0.99 5.01
C ASN A 51 -4.42 -1.33 5.79
N LYS A 52 -5.63 -0.92 5.38
CA LYS A 52 -6.89 -1.26 6.07
C LYS A 52 -7.23 -2.75 5.96
N SER A 53 -6.85 -3.42 4.87
CA SER A 53 -7.00 -4.89 4.72
C SER A 53 -5.81 -5.68 5.23
N VAL A 54 -4.64 -5.05 5.30
CA VAL A 54 -3.39 -5.58 5.88
C VAL A 54 -3.18 -5.04 7.29
N THR A 55 -4.23 -4.51 7.95
CA THR A 55 -4.10 -3.96 9.30
C THR A 55 -3.68 -5.12 10.16
N VAL A 56 -2.38 -5.15 10.44
CA VAL A 56 -1.63 -6.11 11.23
C VAL A 56 -2.57 -6.80 12.21
N SER A 57 -3.07 -7.97 11.82
CA SER A 57 -3.88 -8.84 12.67
C SER A 57 -3.01 -9.56 13.71
N HIS A 58 -1.70 -9.29 13.72
CA HIS A 58 -0.73 -9.97 14.56
C HIS A 58 -0.05 -9.03 15.56
N VAL A 59 -0.49 -9.24 16.80
CA VAL A 59 0.21 -9.10 18.08
C VAL A 59 0.44 -7.69 18.62
N LEU A 60 -0.64 -7.18 19.24
CA LEU A 60 -0.55 -6.19 20.33
C LEU A 60 -0.17 -6.93 21.61
N TRP A 61 0.90 -6.51 22.29
CA TRP A 61 1.09 -6.86 23.71
C TRP A 61 0.83 -5.64 24.60
N GLN A 62 0.23 -5.90 25.76
CA GLN A 62 -0.20 -4.87 26.72
C GLN A 62 0.63 -4.96 27.99
N ARG A 63 1.21 -3.82 28.39
CA ARG A 63 1.90 -3.68 29.69
C ARG A 63 1.52 -2.35 30.32
N ASP A 64 1.19 -2.37 31.61
CA ASP A 64 0.84 -1.17 32.39
C ASP A 64 -0.27 -0.31 31.75
N GLY A 65 -1.25 -0.96 31.10
CA GLY A 65 -2.36 -0.30 30.42
C GLY A 65 -2.01 0.39 29.09
N LYS A 66 -0.74 0.30 28.65
CA LYS A 66 -0.28 0.83 27.36
C LYS A 66 -0.14 -0.31 26.35
N ARG A 67 -0.53 -0.01 25.11
CA ARG A 67 -0.45 -0.94 23.97
C ARG A 67 0.79 -0.61 23.15
N TYR A 68 1.52 -1.65 22.77
CA TYR A 68 2.75 -1.53 21.99
C TYR A 68 2.64 -2.35 20.71
N LEU A 69 3.26 -1.87 19.64
CA LEU A 69 3.50 -2.64 18.43
C LEU A 69 4.73 -3.52 18.69
N ASP A 70 4.62 -4.82 18.42
CA ASP A 70 5.76 -5.72 18.50
C ASP A 70 6.71 -5.46 17.32
N SER A 71 7.97 -5.15 17.61
CA SER A 71 9.01 -4.88 16.61
C SER A 71 9.60 -6.14 15.98
N GLU A 72 9.27 -7.33 16.49
CA GLU A 72 9.88 -8.61 16.07
C GLU A 72 8.92 -9.55 15.33
N CYS A 73 7.85 -9.05 14.72
CA CYS A 73 7.02 -9.89 13.84
C CYS A 73 7.80 -10.27 12.56
N GLU A 74 8.47 -11.43 12.58
CA GLU A 74 8.85 -12.14 11.37
C GLU A 74 7.59 -12.72 10.71
N TYR A 75 7.41 -12.44 9.42
CA TYR A 75 6.30 -12.94 8.62
C TYR A 75 6.23 -14.47 8.72
N ALA A 76 5.14 -15.01 9.27
CA ALA A 76 4.83 -16.42 9.17
C ALA A 76 4.27 -16.69 7.76
N TYR A 77 5.00 -17.47 6.96
CA TYR A 77 4.60 -17.96 5.63
C TYR A 77 3.48 -18.99 5.71
#